data_AF-A0A8J5IQH4-F1
#
_entry.id   AF-A0A8J5IQH4-F1
#
_cell.length_a   1.000
_cell.length_b   1.000
_cell.length_c   1.000
_cell.angle_alpha   90.00
_cell.angle_beta   90.00
_cell.angle_gamma   90.00
#
_symmetry.space_group_name_H-M   'P 1'
#
loop_
_entity.id
_entity.type
_entity.pdbx_description
1 polymer ?
#
loop_
_entity_poly.entity_id
_entity_poly.type
_entity_poly.pdbx_seq_one_letter_code
_entity_poly.pdbx_strand_id
1 'polypeptide(L)'
;MFVHRNVANLVVSNDISSLSVVQYAVEHLKVKDIIVCGHYGCGGVHAAVENKHLGLLDNWLRNIRDIVRIHNDELQEIDDHEQRMRRTVELNTIEQCINVFKIGLVQRHQVKYGFPRIHGLVYDLKNGQLNEMDIDFNSYVRKYQSIYKLHSFPQGEVPLRRSQLQGNMIRALVEGHEEEPGRVSAKFVKRAMSKEPILFSESEINSAIARAQEGEADKNTVNIEKLARYFDH
;
A
#
# COMPACT_ATOMS: atom_id res chain seq x y z
N MET A 1 -12.66 -1.53 -10.99
CA MET A 1 -12.29 -0.46 -10.04
C MET A 1 -13.35 -0.42 -8.94
N PHE A 2 -12.95 -0.56 -7.67
CA PHE A 2 -13.83 -0.47 -6.50
C PHE A 2 -13.61 0.91 -5.87
N VAL A 3 -14.68 1.69 -5.64
CA VAL A 3 -14.57 3.14 -5.43
C VAL A 3 -15.23 3.56 -4.13
N HIS A 4 -14.53 4.39 -3.37
CA HIS A 4 -15.07 5.18 -2.26
C HIS A 4 -14.80 6.66 -2.51
N ARG A 5 -15.74 7.51 -2.09
CA ARG A 5 -15.64 8.97 -2.25
C ARG A 5 -16.17 9.65 -1.00
N ASN A 6 -15.41 10.62 -0.50
CA ASN A 6 -15.82 11.56 0.53
C ASN A 6 -15.22 12.94 0.23
N VAL A 7 -15.61 13.95 1.00
CA VAL A 7 -15.09 15.31 0.83
C VAL A 7 -13.59 15.32 1.13
N ALA A 8 -12.78 15.77 0.16
CA ALA A 8 -11.32 15.86 0.22
C ALA A 8 -10.58 14.53 0.44
N ASN A 9 -11.17 13.41 -0.03
CA ASN A 9 -10.53 12.09 -0.14
C ASN A 9 -9.81 11.62 1.15
N LEU A 10 -10.36 11.96 2.31
CA LEU A 10 -9.77 11.69 3.61
C LEU A 10 -9.91 10.22 4.02
N VAL A 11 -8.89 9.71 4.71
CA VAL A 11 -8.89 8.40 5.37
C VAL A 11 -8.60 8.66 6.85
N VAL A 12 -9.65 8.70 7.65
CA VAL A 12 -9.58 9.05 9.08
C VAL A 12 -9.60 7.77 9.92
N SER A 13 -8.77 7.70 10.96
CA SER A 13 -8.52 6.48 11.75
C SER A 13 -9.75 5.91 12.47
N ASN A 14 -10.82 6.67 12.61
CA ASN A 14 -12.09 6.27 13.22
C ASN A 14 -13.30 6.45 12.29
N ASP A 15 -13.07 6.71 11.00
CA ASP A 15 -14.15 6.74 10.01
C ASP A 15 -14.49 5.31 9.57
N ILE A 16 -15.53 4.74 10.17
CA ILE A 16 -16.01 3.38 9.85
C ILE A 16 -16.36 3.24 8.36
N SER A 17 -16.77 4.33 7.68
CA SER A 17 -17.09 4.29 6.25
C SER A 17 -15.86 3.94 5.41
N SER A 18 -14.77 4.73 5.51
CA SER A 18 -13.54 4.42 4.76
C SER A 18 -12.86 3.13 5.23
N LEU A 19 -12.85 2.86 6.53
CA LEU A 19 -12.23 1.65 7.08
C LEU A 19 -12.92 0.36 6.61
N SER A 20 -14.26 0.33 6.59
CA SER A 20 -15.01 -0.84 6.11
C SER A 20 -14.77 -1.10 4.61
N VAL A 21 -14.68 -0.05 3.79
CA VAL A 21 -14.32 -0.17 2.37
C VAL A 21 -12.92 -0.77 2.20
N VAL A 22 -11.92 -0.25 2.93
CA VAL A 22 -10.55 -0.76 2.86
C VAL A 22 -10.50 -2.23 3.28
N GLN A 23 -11.15 -2.59 4.38
CA GLN A 23 -11.23 -3.98 4.82
C GLN A 23 -11.85 -4.87 3.75
N TYR A 24 -12.98 -4.47 3.17
CA TYR A 24 -13.66 -5.27 2.16
C TYR A 24 -12.80 -5.44 0.90
N ALA A 25 -12.16 -4.36 0.44
CA ALA A 25 -11.27 -4.40 -0.70
C ALA A 25 -10.09 -5.35 -0.47
N VAL A 26 -9.44 -5.29 0.70
CA VAL A 26 -8.24 -6.09 1.00
C VAL A 26 -8.59 -7.54 1.34
N GLU A 27 -9.56 -7.78 2.22
CA GLU A 27 -9.82 -9.12 2.76
C GLU A 27 -10.78 -9.94 1.88
N HIS A 28 -11.73 -9.31 1.20
CA HIS A 28 -12.74 -10.02 0.40
C HIS A 28 -12.49 -9.93 -1.10
N LEU A 29 -12.11 -8.76 -1.61
CA LEU A 29 -11.79 -8.58 -3.04
C LEU A 29 -10.33 -8.87 -3.38
N LYS A 30 -9.46 -8.98 -2.36
CA LYS A 30 -8.02 -9.25 -2.52
C LYS A 30 -7.34 -8.26 -3.48
N VAL A 31 -7.72 -6.97 -3.39
CA VAL A 31 -7.13 -5.93 -4.26
C VAL A 31 -5.62 -5.86 -4.08
N LYS A 32 -4.90 -5.69 -5.18
CA LYS A 32 -3.43 -5.59 -5.20
C LYS A 32 -2.95 -4.15 -5.02
N ASP A 33 -3.80 -3.18 -5.33
CA ASP A 33 -3.47 -1.76 -5.36
C ASP A 33 -4.60 -0.95 -4.73
N ILE A 34 -4.22 0.02 -3.90
CA ILE A 34 -5.08 1.07 -3.36
C ILE A 34 -4.55 2.39 -3.87
N ILE A 35 -5.44 3.22 -4.41
CA ILE A 35 -5.11 4.56 -4.88
C ILE A 35 -5.86 5.56 -4.01
N VAL A 36 -5.11 6.47 -3.38
CA VAL A 36 -5.67 7.72 -2.85
C VAL A 36 -5.52 8.77 -3.95
N CYS A 37 -6.65 9.26 -4.45
CA CYS A 37 -6.67 10.22 -5.55
C CYS A 37 -7.21 11.56 -5.07
N GLY A 38 -6.31 12.54 -4.92
CA GLY A 38 -6.67 13.95 -4.76
C GLY A 38 -6.86 14.63 -6.11
N HIS A 39 -7.26 15.90 -6.09
CA HIS A 39 -7.33 16.70 -7.30
C HIS A 39 -7.09 18.18 -7.02
N TYR A 40 -6.41 18.87 -7.93
CA TYR A 40 -6.22 20.31 -7.80
C TYR A 40 -7.56 21.05 -7.89
N GLY A 41 -7.66 22.19 -7.19
CA GLY A 41 -8.92 22.92 -7.04
C GLY A 41 -9.95 22.22 -6.16
N CYS A 42 -9.53 21.34 -5.24
CA CYS A 42 -10.44 20.66 -4.33
C CYS A 42 -11.15 21.64 -3.39
N GLY A 43 -12.45 21.83 -3.59
CA GLY A 43 -13.26 22.76 -2.79
C GLY A 43 -13.24 22.47 -1.29
N GLY A 44 -13.11 21.20 -0.88
CA GLY A 44 -12.97 20.83 0.53
C GLY A 44 -11.65 21.29 1.14
N VAL A 45 -10.55 21.17 0.39
CA VAL A 45 -9.23 21.66 0.83
C VAL A 45 -9.22 23.19 0.88
N HIS A 46 -9.75 23.87 -0.15
CA HIS A 46 -9.91 25.33 -0.14
C HIS A 46 -10.71 25.82 1.07
N ALA A 47 -11.87 25.21 1.34
CA ALA A 47 -12.70 25.58 2.48
C ALA A 47 -11.99 25.39 3.83
N ALA A 48 -11.16 24.36 3.96
CA ALA A 48 -10.40 24.10 5.16
C ALA A 48 -9.31 25.16 5.39
N VAL A 49 -8.55 25.51 4.34
CA VAL A 49 -7.45 26.49 4.40
C VAL A 49 -7.97 27.91 4.62
N GLU A 50 -9.03 28.30 3.92
CA GLU A 50 -9.65 29.63 4.06
C GLU A 50 -10.41 29.81 5.38
N ASN A 51 -10.45 28.78 6.23
CA ASN A 51 -11.16 28.79 7.51
C ASN A 51 -12.62 29.26 7.40
N LYS A 52 -13.30 28.86 6.32
CA LYS A 52 -14.73 29.11 6.16
C LYS A 52 -15.50 28.39 7.27
N HIS A 53 -16.46 29.07 7.89
CA HIS A 53 -17.38 28.47 8.85
C HIS A 53 -18.47 27.70 8.11
N LEU A 54 -18.37 26.37 8.09
CA LEU A 54 -19.27 25.47 7.37
C LEU A 54 -20.09 24.55 8.30
N GLY A 55 -20.09 24.84 9.61
CA GLY A 55 -20.92 24.15 10.58
C GLY A 55 -20.42 22.73 10.84
N LEU A 56 -21.27 21.71 10.65
CA LEU A 56 -20.90 20.31 10.90
C LEU A 56 -19.67 19.87 10.08
N LEU A 57 -19.55 20.37 8.85
CA LEU A 57 -18.46 20.05 7.94
C LEU A 57 -17.10 20.51 8.49
N ASP A 58 -17.06 21.49 9.40
CA ASP A 58 -15.81 21.95 10.00
C ASP A 58 -15.10 20.89 10.83
N ASN A 59 -15.86 19.97 11.45
CA ASN A 59 -15.30 18.84 12.19
C ASN A 59 -14.58 17.87 11.26
N TRP A 60 -15.12 17.65 10.05
CA TRP A 60 -14.50 16.82 9.03
C TRP A 60 -13.27 17.50 8.44
N LEU A 61 -13.39 18.78 8.06
CA LEU A 61 -12.30 19.57 7.47
C LEU A 61 -11.18 19.90 8.47
N ARG A 62 -11.39 19.72 9.78
CA ARG A 62 -10.32 19.79 10.79
C ARG A 62 -9.16 18.85 10.45
N ASN A 63 -9.42 17.67 9.89
CA ASN A 63 -8.36 16.75 9.46
C ASN A 63 -7.41 17.40 8.43
N ILE A 64 -7.93 18.23 7.52
CA ILE A 64 -7.09 18.96 6.54
C ILE A 64 -6.33 20.09 7.24
N ARG A 65 -6.97 20.80 8.18
CA ARG A 65 -6.31 21.83 9.00
C ARG A 65 -5.17 21.25 9.84
N ASP A 66 -5.30 20.01 10.31
CA ASP A 66 -4.23 19.31 11.01
C ASP A 66 -3.04 19.00 10.09
N ILE A 67 -3.29 18.68 8.81
CA ILE A 67 -2.23 18.51 7.80
C ILE A 67 -1.52 19.84 7.56
N VAL A 68 -2.27 20.93 7.39
CA VAL A 68 -1.70 22.30 7.26
C VAL A 68 -0.87 22.65 8.49
N ARG A 69 -1.33 22.30 9.70
CA ARG A 69 -0.60 22.53 10.96
C ARG A 69 0.71 21.73 11.03
N ILE A 70 0.70 20.48 10.58
CA ILE A 70 1.89 19.60 10.57
C ILE A 70 2.94 20.11 9.58
N HIS A 71 2.51 20.58 8.41
CA HIS A 71 3.37 21.02 7.32
C HIS A 71 3.44 22.56 7.21
N ASN A 72 3.18 23.27 8.32
CA ASN A 72 3.06 24.72 8.28
C ASN A 72 4.34 25.39 7.78
N ASP A 73 5.51 24.96 8.26
CA ASP A 73 6.79 25.59 7.90
C ASP A 73 7.04 25.50 6.39
N GLU A 74 6.84 24.32 5.78
CA GLU A 74 6.93 24.13 4.32
C GLU A 74 5.91 24.98 3.55
N LEU A 75 4.67 25.04 4.03
CA LEU A 75 3.61 25.81 3.36
C LEU A 75 3.83 27.32 3.45
N GLN A 76 4.48 27.83 4.51
CA GLN A 76 4.80 29.25 4.64
C GLN A 76 5.94 29.70 3.72
N GLU A 77 6.79 28.78 3.26
CA GLU A 77 7.86 29.09 2.28
C GLU A 77 7.32 29.32 0.86
N ILE A 78 6.05 28.97 0.59
CA ILE A 78 5.41 29.11 -0.72
C ILE A 78 4.60 30.41 -0.76
N ASP A 79 5.16 31.47 -1.33
CA ASP A 79 4.50 32.79 -1.40
C ASP A 79 3.21 32.78 -2.23
N ASP A 80 3.21 32.09 -3.37
CA ASP A 80 2.05 32.05 -4.26
C ASP A 80 0.90 31.22 -3.66
N HIS A 81 -0.26 31.85 -3.49
CA HIS A 81 -1.42 31.22 -2.87
C HIS A 81 -1.91 29.98 -3.64
N GLU A 82 -1.94 30.04 -4.98
CA GLU A 82 -2.39 28.92 -5.80
C GLU A 82 -1.43 27.73 -5.70
N GLN A 83 -0.12 27.97 -5.74
CA GLN A 83 0.90 26.93 -5.51
C GLN A 83 0.79 26.34 -4.10
N ARG A 84 0.57 27.17 -3.08
CA ARG A 84 0.37 26.71 -1.70
C ARG A 84 -0.89 25.83 -1.57
N MET A 85 -1.97 26.19 -2.25
CA MET A 85 -3.19 25.38 -2.31
C MET A 85 -2.97 24.05 -3.03
N ARG A 86 -2.25 24.06 -4.16
CA ARG A 86 -1.86 22.83 -4.88
C ARG A 86 -1.01 21.94 -4.01
N ARG A 87 -0.02 22.51 -3.32
CA ARG A 87 0.83 21.76 -2.38
C ARG A 87 0.05 21.18 -1.22
N THR A 88 -0.95 21.90 -0.70
CA THR A 88 -1.84 21.39 0.36
C THR A 88 -2.64 20.16 -0.12
N VAL A 89 -3.08 20.13 -1.38
CA VAL A 89 -3.73 18.94 -1.97
C VAL A 89 -2.76 17.76 -2.05
N GLU A 90 -1.52 17.99 -2.49
CA GLU A 90 -0.47 16.97 -2.57
C GLU A 90 -0.16 16.39 -1.18
N LEU A 91 0.10 17.24 -0.19
CA LEU A 91 0.35 16.85 1.19
C LEU A 91 -0.86 16.11 1.79
N ASN A 92 -2.09 16.53 1.48
CA ASN A 92 -3.28 15.81 1.90
C ASN A 92 -3.30 14.38 1.35
N THR A 93 -3.03 14.21 0.05
CA THR A 93 -2.95 12.90 -0.59
C THR A 93 -1.87 12.03 0.04
N ILE A 94 -0.68 12.58 0.28
CA ILE A 94 0.43 11.88 0.94
C ILE A 94 0.02 11.41 2.34
N GLU A 95 -0.51 12.30 3.18
CA GLU A 95 -0.94 11.95 4.54
C GLU A 95 -2.05 10.90 4.56
N GLN A 96 -2.97 10.96 3.60
CA GLN A 96 -4.02 9.96 3.45
C GLN A 96 -3.45 8.58 3.04
N CYS A 97 -2.43 8.53 2.17
CA CYS A 97 -1.71 7.29 1.89
C CYS A 97 -1.05 6.72 3.14
N ILE A 98 -0.43 7.57 3.97
CA ILE A 98 0.16 7.15 5.25
C ILE A 98 -0.95 6.65 6.19
N ASN A 99 -2.13 7.27 6.21
CA ASN A 99 -3.26 6.79 7.02
C ASN A 99 -3.76 5.42 6.56
N VAL A 100 -3.85 5.16 5.25
CA VAL A 100 -4.12 3.80 4.72
C VAL A 100 -3.05 2.82 5.19
N PHE A 101 -1.77 3.20 5.09
CA PHE A 101 -0.64 2.38 5.53
C PHE A 101 -0.70 2.05 7.03
N LYS A 102 -1.18 2.96 7.88
CA LYS A 102 -1.33 2.73 9.33
C LYS A 102 -2.43 1.73 9.70
N ILE A 103 -3.32 1.37 8.77
CA ILE A 103 -4.39 0.41 9.05
C ILE A 103 -3.76 -0.97 9.27
N GLY A 104 -3.99 -1.56 10.45
CA GLY A 104 -3.35 -2.83 10.84
C GLY A 104 -3.58 -3.96 9.82
N LEU A 105 -4.80 -4.09 9.27
CA LEU A 105 -5.08 -5.10 8.24
C LEU A 105 -4.24 -4.90 6.96
N VAL A 106 -3.96 -3.64 6.59
CA VAL A 106 -3.16 -3.30 5.40
C VAL A 106 -1.72 -3.73 5.62
N GLN A 107 -1.12 -3.37 6.75
CA GLN A 107 0.25 -3.79 7.09
C GLN A 107 0.38 -5.31 7.19
N ARG A 108 -0.58 -5.98 7.86
CA ARG A 108 -0.59 -7.45 7.94
C ARG A 108 -0.58 -8.07 6.55
N HIS A 109 -1.40 -7.56 5.63
CA HIS A 109 -1.44 -8.09 4.28
C HIS A 109 -0.18 -7.75 3.49
N GLN A 110 0.40 -6.57 3.64
CA GLN A 110 1.67 -6.23 2.99
C GLN A 110 2.81 -7.12 3.47
N VAL A 111 2.89 -7.41 4.77
CA VAL A 111 3.89 -8.33 5.34
C VAL A 111 3.68 -9.76 4.83
N LYS A 112 2.43 -10.23 4.83
CA LYS A 112 2.11 -11.62 4.50
C LYS A 112 2.13 -11.90 2.99
N TYR A 113 1.66 -10.93 2.20
CA TYR A 113 1.32 -11.12 0.79
C TYR A 113 2.06 -10.16 -0.16
N GLY A 114 2.71 -9.11 0.36
CA GLY A 114 3.33 -8.06 -0.46
C GLY A 114 2.35 -7.03 -1.05
N PHE A 115 1.07 -7.06 -0.67
CA PHE A 115 0.03 -6.15 -1.14
C PHE A 115 -1.01 -5.88 -0.04
N PRO A 116 -1.83 -4.81 -0.11
CA PRO A 116 -1.95 -3.86 -1.22
C PRO A 116 -0.74 -2.92 -1.34
N ARG A 117 -0.37 -2.54 -2.56
CA ARG A 117 0.47 -1.37 -2.82
C ARG A 117 -0.39 -0.12 -2.68
N ILE A 118 0.17 0.95 -2.11
CA ILE A 118 -0.55 2.20 -1.87
C ILE A 118 0.06 3.28 -2.75
N HIS A 119 -0.77 3.91 -3.57
CA HIS A 119 -0.36 4.94 -4.53
C HIS A 119 -1.08 6.24 -4.21
N GLY A 120 -0.35 7.35 -4.18
CA GLY A 120 -0.92 8.69 -4.07
C GLY A 120 -0.92 9.36 -5.43
N LEU A 121 -2.08 9.72 -5.94
CA LEU A 121 -2.23 10.42 -7.22
C LEU A 121 -2.94 11.76 -7.02
N VAL A 122 -2.54 12.79 -7.77
CA VAL A 122 -3.24 14.07 -7.84
C VAL A 122 -3.63 14.36 -9.28
N TYR A 123 -4.93 14.41 -9.52
CA TYR A 123 -5.50 14.72 -10.83
C TYR A 123 -5.57 16.23 -11.07
N ASP A 124 -5.05 16.69 -12.21
CA ASP A 124 -5.18 18.07 -12.64
C ASP A 124 -6.36 18.23 -13.61
N LEU A 125 -7.41 18.89 -13.13
CA LEU A 125 -8.63 19.16 -13.89
C LEU A 125 -8.40 20.03 -15.13
N LYS A 126 -7.33 20.83 -15.17
CA LYS A 126 -7.06 21.76 -16.29
C LYS A 126 -6.48 21.04 -17.51
N ASN A 127 -5.64 20.03 -17.30
CA ASN A 127 -4.91 19.37 -18.38
C ASN A 127 -5.13 17.84 -18.44
N GLY A 128 -5.86 17.25 -17.50
CA GLY A 128 -6.17 15.83 -17.46
C GLY A 128 -5.02 14.92 -17.00
N GLN A 129 -3.95 15.48 -16.44
CA GLN A 129 -2.79 14.70 -15.99
C GLN A 129 -3.00 14.12 -14.60
N LEU A 130 -2.50 12.89 -14.39
CA LEU A 130 -2.35 12.28 -13.07
C LEU A 130 -0.89 12.41 -12.65
N ASN A 131 -0.66 13.12 -11.55
CA ASN A 131 0.67 13.29 -10.97
C ASN A 131 0.82 12.31 -9.81
N GLU A 132 1.85 11.47 -9.86
CA GLU A 132 2.16 10.52 -8.79
C GLU A 132 2.94 11.22 -7.67
N MET A 133 2.51 10.99 -6.44
CA MET A 133 3.15 11.52 -5.24
C MET A 133 4.25 10.59 -4.78
N ASP A 134 5.44 11.14 -4.55
CA ASP A 134 6.52 10.40 -3.91
C ASP A 134 6.23 10.25 -2.42
N ILE A 135 6.14 9.00 -1.94
CA ILE A 135 5.78 8.65 -0.57
C ILE A 135 6.82 7.68 -0.02
N ASP A 136 7.67 8.17 0.88
CA ASP A 136 8.69 7.34 1.54
C ASP A 136 8.13 6.61 2.78
N PHE A 137 7.43 5.50 2.53
CA PHE A 137 6.94 4.61 3.59
C PHE A 137 8.06 4.05 4.47
N ASN A 138 9.28 3.90 3.95
CA ASN A 138 10.40 3.39 4.74
C ASN A 138 10.89 4.40 5.75
N SER A 139 11.06 5.67 5.34
CA SER A 139 11.41 6.73 6.27
C SER A 139 10.36 6.85 7.36
N TYR A 140 9.06 6.73 7.00
CA TYR A 140 7.99 6.66 7.98
C TYR A 140 8.18 5.51 8.98
N VAL A 141 8.40 4.28 8.51
CA VAL A 141 8.61 3.13 9.39
C VAL A 141 9.85 3.32 10.26
N ARG A 142 11.01 3.68 9.69
CA ARG A 142 12.26 3.90 10.44
C ARG A 142 12.10 4.97 11.52
N LYS A 143 11.42 6.07 11.21
CA LYS A 143 11.19 7.17 12.14
C LYS A 143 10.26 6.79 13.28
N TYR A 144 9.25 5.97 13.02
CA TYR A 144 8.17 5.67 13.98
C TYR A 144 8.13 4.22 14.47
N GLN A 145 9.17 3.42 14.19
CA GLN A 145 9.25 2.00 14.57
C GLN A 145 9.12 1.76 16.07
N SER A 146 9.57 2.71 16.91
CA SER A 146 9.45 2.65 18.36
C SER A 146 8.01 2.85 18.85
N ILE A 147 7.16 3.52 18.06
CA ILE A 147 5.79 3.91 18.40
C ILE A 147 4.77 2.94 17.76
N TYR A 148 4.95 2.61 16.48
CA TYR A 148 4.05 1.75 15.70
C TYR A 148 4.64 0.34 15.51
N LYS A 149 4.62 -0.46 16.58
CA LYS A 149 5.00 -1.89 16.55
C LYS A 149 3.84 -2.86 16.25
N LEU A 150 2.71 -2.37 15.77
CA LEU A 150 1.48 -3.18 15.63
C LEU A 150 1.68 -4.42 14.76
N HIS A 151 2.51 -4.32 13.72
CA HIS A 151 3.00 -5.45 12.94
C HIS A 151 4.50 -5.26 12.72
N SER A 152 5.32 -6.05 13.42
CA SER A 152 6.78 -5.99 13.26
C SER A 152 7.16 -6.38 11.84
N PHE A 153 7.61 -5.42 11.04
CA PHE A 153 8.39 -5.73 9.85
C PHE A 153 9.68 -6.42 10.33
N PRO A 154 9.95 -7.68 9.94
CA PRO A 154 11.07 -8.47 10.49
C PRO A 154 12.44 -7.79 10.37
N GLN A 155 12.57 -6.84 9.44
CA GLN A 155 13.80 -6.08 9.16
C GLN A 155 13.66 -4.58 9.43
N GLY A 156 12.53 -4.11 9.97
CA GLY A 156 12.27 -2.68 10.17
C GLY A 156 12.00 -1.90 8.88
N GLU A 157 11.80 -2.57 7.76
CA GLU A 157 11.49 -1.98 6.45
C GLU A 157 10.23 -2.64 5.87
N VAL A 158 9.45 -1.88 5.11
CA VAL A 158 8.39 -2.46 4.27
C VAL A 158 9.09 -3.36 3.23
N PRO A 159 8.66 -4.61 2.99
CA PRO A 159 9.27 -5.43 1.95
C PRO A 159 9.08 -4.73 0.60
N LEU A 160 10.17 -4.17 0.07
CA LEU A 160 10.16 -3.34 -1.14
C LEU A 160 10.95 -3.96 -2.28
N ARG A 161 11.89 -4.85 -1.97
CA ARG A 161 12.63 -5.54 -3.01
C ARG A 161 11.72 -6.59 -3.62
N ARG A 162 11.73 -6.66 -4.95
CA ARG A 162 11.01 -7.68 -5.72
C ARG A 162 11.26 -9.09 -5.16
N SER A 163 12.49 -9.37 -4.73
CA SER A 163 12.91 -10.57 -4.01
C SER A 163 12.08 -10.89 -2.76
N GLN A 164 11.97 -9.94 -1.84
CA GLN A 164 11.18 -10.09 -0.60
C GLN A 164 9.69 -10.28 -0.92
N LEU A 165 9.16 -9.54 -1.90
CA LEU A 165 7.78 -9.68 -2.36
C LEU A 165 7.52 -11.05 -2.98
N GLN A 166 8.46 -11.57 -3.77
CA GLN A 166 8.40 -12.91 -4.36
C GLN A 166 8.34 -13.99 -3.26
N GLY A 167 9.23 -13.92 -2.25
CA GLY A 167 9.24 -14.86 -1.13
C GLY A 167 7.93 -14.85 -0.32
N ASN A 168 7.41 -13.66 0.02
CA ASN A 168 6.13 -13.52 0.73
C ASN A 168 4.96 -14.02 -0.12
N MET A 169 4.94 -13.66 -1.41
CA MET A 169 3.91 -14.10 -2.34
C MET A 169 3.91 -15.63 -2.50
N ILE A 170 5.07 -16.29 -2.52
CA ILE A 170 5.13 -17.75 -2.57
C ILE A 170 4.46 -18.35 -1.34
N ARG A 171 4.85 -17.94 -0.12
CA ARG A 171 4.26 -18.43 1.14
C ARG A 171 2.75 -18.21 1.19
N ALA A 172 2.30 -17.09 0.66
CA ALA A 172 0.89 -16.76 0.53
C ALA A 172 0.12 -17.65 -0.45
N LEU A 173 0.64 -17.86 -1.65
CA LEU A 173 -0.03 -18.61 -2.71
C LEU A 173 -0.24 -20.08 -2.33
N VAL A 174 0.61 -20.61 -1.46
CA VAL A 174 0.63 -22.01 -1.04
C VAL A 174 -0.08 -22.25 0.29
N GLU A 175 -0.46 -21.19 1.00
CA GLU A 175 -1.18 -21.28 2.28
C GLU A 175 -2.50 -22.05 2.11
N GLY A 176 -2.67 -23.13 2.88
CA GLY A 176 -3.85 -24.00 2.78
C GLY A 176 -3.85 -24.96 1.57
N HIS A 177 -2.75 -25.01 0.82
CA HIS A 177 -2.55 -25.91 -0.32
C HIS A 177 -1.37 -26.88 -0.13
N GLU A 178 -0.88 -27.02 1.11
CA GLU A 178 0.17 -27.96 1.48
C GLU A 178 -0.32 -29.41 1.35
N GLU A 179 0.48 -30.25 0.68
CA GLU A 179 0.22 -31.71 0.63
C GLU A 179 0.82 -32.40 1.86
N GLU A 180 1.95 -31.88 2.33
CA GLU A 180 2.65 -32.26 3.56
C GLU A 180 3.18 -30.98 4.22
N PRO A 181 3.44 -30.97 5.54
CA PRO A 181 3.95 -29.79 6.23
C PRO A 181 5.17 -29.19 5.53
N GLY A 182 5.03 -27.94 5.05
CA GLY A 182 6.09 -27.21 4.36
C GLY A 182 6.35 -27.61 2.90
N ARG A 183 5.51 -28.47 2.30
CA ARG A 183 5.61 -28.90 0.90
C ARG A 183 4.31 -28.66 0.14
N VAL A 184 4.45 -28.26 -1.12
CA VAL A 184 3.33 -27.97 -2.03
C VAL A 184 3.57 -28.60 -3.40
N SER A 185 2.49 -28.95 -4.12
CA SER A 185 2.59 -29.42 -5.50
C SER A 185 3.33 -28.43 -6.41
N ALA A 186 4.36 -28.91 -7.10
CA ALA A 186 5.14 -28.14 -8.08
C ALA A 186 4.24 -27.60 -9.21
N LYS A 187 3.25 -28.40 -9.64
CA LYS A 187 2.29 -28.01 -10.69
C LYS A 187 1.36 -26.90 -10.20
N PHE A 188 0.89 -26.99 -8.95
CA PHE A 188 0.05 -25.97 -8.35
C PHE A 188 0.80 -24.65 -8.22
N VAL A 189 1.98 -24.67 -7.59
CA VAL A 189 2.74 -23.44 -7.31
C VAL A 189 3.22 -22.77 -8.59
N LYS A 190 3.65 -23.54 -9.60
CA LYS A 190 3.96 -23.01 -10.95
C LYS A 190 2.78 -22.22 -11.51
N ARG A 191 1.59 -22.82 -11.53
CA ARG A 191 0.37 -22.18 -12.03
C ARG A 191 -0.02 -20.95 -11.21
N ALA A 192 0.17 -21.01 -9.90
CA ALA A 192 -0.14 -19.90 -8.99
C ALA A 192 0.80 -18.70 -9.23
N MET A 193 2.12 -18.94 -9.27
CA MET A 193 3.12 -17.91 -9.56
C MET A 193 2.95 -17.30 -10.96
N SER A 194 2.57 -18.10 -11.97
CA SER A 194 2.31 -17.58 -13.33
C SER A 194 1.14 -16.60 -13.42
N LYS A 195 0.26 -16.55 -12.41
CA LYS A 195 -0.82 -15.53 -12.33
C LYS A 195 -0.34 -14.19 -11.78
N GLU A 196 0.91 -14.09 -11.33
CA GLU A 196 1.51 -12.88 -10.75
C GLU A 196 2.71 -12.41 -11.61
N PRO A 197 2.49 -12.04 -12.89
CA PRO A 197 3.56 -11.73 -13.85
C PRO A 197 4.37 -10.47 -13.51
N ILE A 198 3.85 -9.61 -12.65
CA ILE A 198 4.59 -8.45 -12.11
C ILE A 198 5.75 -8.93 -11.22
N LEU A 199 5.54 -10.01 -10.47
CA LEU A 199 6.54 -10.54 -9.55
C LEU A 199 7.35 -11.67 -10.16
N PHE A 200 6.78 -12.52 -11.01
CA PHE A 200 7.48 -13.70 -11.51
C PHE A 200 7.45 -13.79 -13.05
N SER A 201 8.62 -13.94 -13.65
CA SER A 201 8.75 -14.34 -15.04
C SER A 201 8.66 -15.87 -15.18
N GLU A 202 8.30 -16.37 -16.36
CA GLU A 202 8.25 -17.81 -16.60
C GLU A 202 9.63 -18.49 -16.42
N SER A 203 10.70 -17.82 -16.83
CA SER A 203 12.07 -18.32 -16.65
C SER A 203 12.48 -18.41 -15.18
N GLU A 204 12.10 -17.40 -14.38
CA GLU A 204 12.32 -17.40 -12.94
C GLU A 204 11.55 -18.53 -12.24
N ILE A 205 10.28 -18.73 -12.59
CA ILE A 205 9.45 -19.80 -12.00
C ILE A 205 10.07 -21.17 -12.27
N ASN A 206 10.43 -21.43 -13.52
CA ASN A 206 11.01 -22.72 -13.92
C ASN A 206 12.36 -22.96 -13.22
N SER A 207 13.20 -21.93 -13.13
CA SER A 207 14.51 -22.01 -12.47
C SER A 207 14.38 -22.23 -10.96
N ALA A 208 13.47 -21.51 -10.31
CA ALA A 208 13.20 -21.63 -8.87
C ALA A 208 12.69 -23.02 -8.51
N ILE A 209 11.75 -23.56 -9.28
CA ILE A 209 11.21 -24.92 -9.07
C ILE A 209 12.29 -25.97 -9.31
N ALA A 210 13.04 -25.88 -10.41
CA ALA A 210 14.12 -26.82 -10.70
C ALA A 210 15.16 -26.85 -9.57
N ARG A 211 15.56 -25.68 -9.08
CA ARG A 211 16.49 -25.54 -7.95
C ARG A 211 15.92 -26.09 -6.65
N ALA A 212 14.64 -25.87 -6.37
CA ALA A 212 13.98 -26.40 -5.18
C ALA A 212 13.83 -27.94 -5.19
N GLN A 213 13.85 -28.57 -6.37
CA GLN A 213 13.77 -30.02 -6.57
C GLN A 213 15.12 -30.71 -6.67
N GLU A 214 16.22 -29.96 -6.69
CA GLU A 214 17.55 -30.51 -6.83
C GLU A 214 17.92 -31.35 -5.59
N GLY A 215 18.23 -32.63 -5.82
CA GLY A 215 18.54 -33.60 -4.75
C GLY A 215 17.31 -34.14 -4.00
N GLU A 216 16.08 -33.78 -4.39
CA GLU A 216 14.85 -34.31 -3.80
C GLU A 216 14.43 -35.62 -4.48
N ALA A 217 13.95 -36.59 -3.67
CA ALA A 217 13.47 -37.88 -4.17
C ALA A 217 12.11 -37.75 -4.88
N ASP A 218 11.21 -36.90 -4.36
CA ASP A 218 9.93 -36.57 -4.99
C ASP A 218 10.01 -35.23 -5.72
N LYS A 219 9.77 -35.28 -7.04
CA LYS A 219 9.73 -34.10 -7.92
C LYS A 219 8.31 -33.62 -8.21
N ASN A 220 7.28 -34.21 -7.59
CA ASN A 220 5.92 -33.72 -7.71
C ASN A 220 5.63 -32.58 -6.72
N THR A 221 6.34 -32.55 -5.60
CA THR A 221 6.27 -31.50 -4.59
C THR A 221 7.54 -30.65 -4.53
N VAL A 222 7.45 -29.47 -3.93
CA VAL A 222 8.58 -28.60 -3.61
C VAL A 222 8.50 -28.11 -2.17
N ASN A 223 9.65 -27.98 -1.50
CA ASN A 223 9.73 -27.34 -0.20
C ASN A 223 9.55 -25.82 -0.34
N ILE A 224 8.58 -25.26 0.42
CA ILE A 224 8.16 -23.86 0.30
C ILE A 224 9.30 -22.90 0.64
N GLU A 225 10.08 -23.18 1.68
CA GLU A 225 11.18 -22.31 2.10
C GLU A 225 12.37 -22.37 1.14
N LYS A 226 12.69 -23.54 0.56
CA LYS A 226 13.70 -23.64 -0.52
C LYS A 226 13.28 -22.81 -1.73
N LEU A 227 12.00 -22.87 -2.10
CA LEU A 227 11.46 -22.12 -3.23
C LEU A 227 11.48 -20.61 -2.96
N ALA A 228 11.06 -20.17 -1.77
CA ALA A 228 11.10 -18.75 -1.39
C ALA A 228 12.53 -18.21 -1.35
N ARG A 229 13.48 -18.97 -0.79
CA ARG A 229 14.90 -18.58 -0.68
C ARG A 229 15.59 -18.35 -2.02
N TYR A 230 15.14 -19.01 -3.09
CA TYR A 230 15.67 -18.76 -4.44
C TYR A 230 15.59 -17.27 -4.81
N PHE A 231 14.56 -16.59 -4.33
CA PHE A 231 14.30 -15.20 -4.64
C PHE A 231 14.93 -14.24 -3.64
N ASP A 232 15.52 -14.67 -2.52
CA ASP A 232 16.03 -13.77 -1.47
C ASP A 232 17.36 -13.05 -1.86
N HIS A 233 17.81 -13.16 -3.10
CA HIS A 233 19.08 -12.62 -3.62
C HIS A 233 18.92 -11.26 -4.33
#